data_AF-A0A1A6GVT8-F1
#
_entry.id   AF-A0A1A6GVT8-F1
#
_cell.length_a   1.000
_cell.length_b   1.000
_cell.length_c   1.000
_cell.angle_alpha   90.00
_cell.angle_beta   90.00
_cell.angle_gamma   90.00
#
_symmetry.space_group_name_H-M   'P 1'
#
loop_
_entity.id
_entity.type
_entity.pdbx_description
1 polymer ?
#
loop_
_entity_poly.entity_id
_entity_poly.type
_entity_poly.pdbx_seq_one_letter_code
_entity_poly.pdbx_strand_id
1 'polypeptide(L)' 'MEELPVPHNIKISNITCDSFKISWEMDSKSKDRITHYFIDLNKKENKNSNKFKH' A
#
# COMPACT_ATOMS: atom_id res chain seq x y z
N MET A 1 -18.38 -4.29 18.96
CA MET A 1 -16.93 -4.52 18.79
C MET A 1 -16.37 -3.22 18.24
N GLU A 2 -15.44 -2.59 18.92
CA GLU A 2 -14.87 -1.31 18.49
C GLU A 2 -13.98 -1.55 17.26
N GLU A 3 -14.23 -0.81 16.17
CA GLU A 3 -13.56 -0.98 14.88
C GLU A 3 -12.07 -0.61 14.99
N LEU A 4 -11.20 -1.39 14.35
CA LEU A 4 -9.77 -1.07 14.29
C LEU A 4 -9.56 0.12 13.33
N PRO A 5 -8.75 1.11 13.70
CA PRO A 5 -8.52 2.25 12.81
C PRO A 5 -7.73 1.82 11.57
N VAL A 6 -8.07 2.46 10.45
CA VAL A 6 -7.41 2.25 9.16
C VAL A 6 -6.06 2.99 9.15
N PRO A 7 -5.00 2.46 8.49
CA PRO A 7 -3.77 3.19 8.24
C PRO A 7 -3.98 4.53 7.53
N HIS A 8 -3.22 5.54 7.91
CA HIS A 8 -3.28 6.86 7.29
C HIS A 8 -1.96 7.19 6.59
N ASN A 9 -1.99 8.20 5.70
CA ASN A 9 -0.81 8.73 5.03
C ASN A 9 0.02 7.65 4.29
N ILE A 10 -0.65 6.80 3.50
CA ILE A 10 0.01 5.76 2.72
C ILE A 10 0.95 6.42 1.70
N LYS A 11 2.24 6.08 1.77
CA LYS A 11 3.30 6.59 0.91
C LYS A 11 3.98 5.43 0.20
N ILE A 12 4.12 5.56 -1.11
CA ILE A 12 4.91 4.66 -1.95
C ILE A 12 6.19 5.40 -2.36
N SER A 13 7.33 4.74 -2.20
CA SER A 13 8.66 5.32 -2.45
C SER A 13 9.61 4.26 -3.00
N ASN A 14 10.81 4.69 -3.43
CA ASN A 14 11.86 3.80 -3.93
C ASN A 14 11.34 2.81 -5.01
N ILE A 15 10.60 3.34 -5.97
CA ILE A 15 10.00 2.54 -7.06
C ILE A 15 11.09 2.16 -8.05
N THR A 16 11.20 0.87 -8.33
CA THR A 16 12.06 0.30 -9.37
C THR A 16 11.18 -0.39 -10.43
N CYS A 17 11.79 -1.16 -11.33
CA CYS A 17 11.07 -1.94 -12.32
C CYS A 17 10.21 -3.08 -11.73
N ASP A 18 10.55 -3.59 -10.54
CA ASP A 18 9.93 -4.79 -9.95
C ASP A 18 9.59 -4.67 -8.46
N SER A 19 9.95 -3.57 -7.83
CA SER A 19 9.80 -3.39 -6.39
C SER A 19 9.50 -1.94 -6.02
N PHE A 20 8.88 -1.78 -4.85
CA PHE A 20 8.63 -0.49 -4.23
C PHE A 20 8.64 -0.64 -2.72
N LYS A 21 8.83 0.48 -2.02
CA LYS A 21 8.62 0.57 -0.57
C LYS A 21 7.27 1.23 -0.30
N ILE A 22 6.50 0.64 0.61
CA ILE A 22 5.25 1.20 1.11
C ILE A 22 5.37 1.50 2.61
N SER A 23 4.81 2.61 3.05
CA SER A 23 4.80 3.04 4.46
C SER A 23 3.49 3.77 4.77
N TRP A 24 3.11 3.82 6.04
CA TRP A 24 1.92 4.50 6.54
C TRP A 24 2.12 4.92 7.99
N GLU A 25 1.24 5.78 8.47
CA GLU A 25 1.20 6.23 9.86
C GLU A 25 0.14 5.44 10.64
N MET A 26 0.46 5.13 11.90
CA MET A 26 -0.42 4.44 12.84
C MET A 26 -0.82 5.38 13.96
N ASP A 27 -2.07 5.30 14.43
CA ASP A 27 -2.46 5.95 15.68
C ASP A 27 -1.82 5.19 16.86
N SER A 28 -1.04 5.92 17.66
CA SER A 28 -0.44 5.45 18.91
C SER A 28 -1.41 4.69 19.83
N LYS A 29 -2.69 5.08 19.87
CA LYS A 29 -3.71 4.41 20.72
C LYS A 29 -4.10 3.02 20.24
N SER A 30 -3.81 2.72 18.99
CA SER A 30 -4.20 1.47 18.32
C SER A 30 -3.03 0.53 18.05
N LYS A 31 -1.80 1.00 18.31
CA LYS A 31 -0.56 0.28 18.00
C LYS A 31 -0.52 -1.10 18.65
N ASP A 32 -1.03 -1.23 19.88
CA ASP A 32 -1.02 -2.50 20.62
C ASP A 32 -2.15 -3.45 20.22
N ARG A 33 -3.17 -2.96 19.49
CA ARG A 33 -4.33 -3.74 19.05
C ARG A 33 -4.17 -4.31 17.65
N ILE A 34 -3.36 -3.67 16.81
CA ILE A 34 -3.17 -4.08 15.42
C ILE A 34 -2.02 -5.08 15.34
N THR A 35 -2.30 -6.27 14.82
CA THR A 35 -1.31 -7.34 14.72
C THR A 35 -0.73 -7.49 13.31
N HIS A 36 -1.54 -7.25 12.28
CA HIS A 36 -1.17 -7.47 10.88
C HIS A 36 -1.93 -6.51 9.95
N TYR A 37 -1.36 -6.29 8.78
CA TYR A 37 -2.01 -5.59 7.66
C TYR A 37 -2.01 -6.48 6.43
N PHE A 38 -3.12 -6.45 5.69
CA PHE A 38 -3.23 -7.06 4.38
C PHE A 38 -3.02 -5.99 3.32
N ILE A 39 -2.19 -6.30 2.32
CA ILE A 39 -1.88 -5.38 1.22
C ILE A 39 -2.33 -6.04 -0.07
N ASP A 40 -3.47 -5.61 -0.58
CA ASP A 40 -4.00 -6.06 -1.86
C ASP A 40 -3.50 -5.15 -2.98
N LEU A 41 -2.77 -5.74 -3.92
CA LEU A 41 -2.27 -5.02 -5.10
C LEU A 41 -3.23 -5.20 -6.26
N ASN A 42 -3.96 -4.14 -6.57
CA ASN A 42 -4.76 -4.09 -7.78
C ASN A 42 -3.93 -3.49 -8.91
N LYS A 43 -3.63 -4.31 -9.92
CA LYS A 43 -3.07 -3.80 -11.18
C LYS A 43 -4.13 -2.91 -11.82
N LYS A 44 -3.91 -1.60 -11.79
CA LYS A 44 -4.76 -0.66 -12.52
C LYS A 44 -4.66 -1.05 -13.99
N GLU A 45 -5.77 -1.50 -14.58
CA GLU A 45 -5.83 -1.79 -16.01
C GLU A 45 -5.57 -0.51 -16.79
N ASN A 46 -4.33 -0.34 -17.21
CA ASN A 46 -3.97 0.76 -18.08
C ASN A 46 -4.38 0.34 -19.49
N LYS A 47 -5.48 0.89 -20.02
CA LYS A 47 -5.90 0.70 -21.42
C LYS A 47 -4.81 1.10 -22.43
N ASN A 48 -3.79 1.82 -21.97
CA ASN A 48 -2.56 2.09 -22.72
C ASN A 48 -1.47 1.13 -22.26
N SER A 49 -1.53 -0.10 -22.74
CA SER A 49 -0.40 -1.02 -22.67
C SER A 49 0.82 -0.34 -23.29
N ASN A 50 1.87 -0.18 -22.50
CA ASN A 50 3.19 0.23 -23.00
C ASN A 50 3.56 -0.72 -24.13
N LYS A 51 3.46 -0.25 -25.38
CA LYS A 51 3.97 -0.95 -26.54
C LYS A 51 5.48 -0.96 -26.41
N PHE A 52 6.03 -2.02 -25.82
CA PHE A 52 7.42 -2.37 -26.03
C PHE A 52 7.62 -2.47 -27.54
N LYS A 53 8.31 -1.49 -28.13
CA LYS A 53 8.79 -1.57 -29.50
C LYS A 53 10.00 -2.48 -29.46
N HIS A 54 9.86 -3.66 -30.07
CA HIS A 54 10.97 -4.55 -30.36
C HIS A 54 11.67 -4.08 -31.64
#